data_AF-A0A849T8J1-F1
#
_entry.id   AF-A0A849T8J1-F1
#
_cell.length_a   1.000
_cell.length_b   1.000
_cell.length_c   1.000
_cell.angle_alpha   90.00
_cell.angle_beta   90.00
_cell.angle_gamma   90.00
#
_symmetry.space_group_name_H-M   'P 1'
#
loop_
_entity.id
_entity.type
_entity.pdbx_description
1 polymer ?
#
loop_
_entity_poly.entity_id
_entity_poly.type
_entity_poly.pdbx_seq_one_letter_code
_entity_poly.pdbx_strand_id
1 'polypeptide(L)' 'MCSDLRAICIELIKEANLNGCRKEIASKDCGLCIKTIERWEKNLIDLRNGPKTIPANKLSEFERQKL' A
#
# COMPACT_ATOMS: atom_id res chain seq x y z
N MET A 1 -12.01 -3.06 -17.70
CA MET A 1 -11.70 -1.97 -16.75
C MET A 1 -11.21 -2.62 -15.46
N CYS A 2 -9.92 -2.91 -15.34
CA CYS A 2 -9.36 -3.34 -14.06
C CYS A 2 -9.12 -2.05 -13.28
N SER A 3 -10.11 -1.62 -12.50
CA SER A 3 -10.00 -0.47 -11.62
C SER A 3 -8.82 -0.70 -10.67
N ASP A 4 -7.88 0.25 -10.64
CA ASP A 4 -6.72 0.19 -9.75
C ASP A 4 -7.24 0.10 -8.30
N LEU A 5 -6.95 -1.00 -7.61
CA LEU A 5 -7.41 -1.28 -6.24
C LEU A 5 -7.15 -0.08 -5.30
N ARG A 6 -6.08 0.67 -5.56
CA ARG A 6 -5.71 1.88 -4.81
C ARG A 6 -6.78 2.97 -4.88
N ALA A 7 -7.34 3.20 -6.07
CA ALA A 7 -8.40 4.19 -6.27
C ALA A 7 -9.65 3.81 -5.47
N ILE A 8 -10.03 2.52 -5.54
CA ILE A 8 -11.19 1.99 -4.80
C ILE A 8 -10.98 2.18 -3.29
N CYS A 9 -9.80 1.85 -2.76
CA CYS A 9 -9.51 2.05 -1.33
C CYS A 9 -9.64 3.53 -0.92
N ILE A 10 -9.17 4.46 -1.76
CA ILE A 10 -9.28 5.89 -1.45
C ILE A 10 -10.75 6.34 -1.45
N GLU A 11 -11.55 5.88 -2.41
CA GLU A 11 -12.98 6.20 -2.47
C GLU A 11 -13.73 5.69 -1.25
N LEU A 12 -13.54 4.42 -0.87
CA LEU A 12 -14.16 3.83 0.32
C LEU A 12 -13.76 4.56 1.61
N ILE A 13 -12.49 4.94 1.75
CA ILE A 13 -12.01 5.69 2.91
C ILE A 13 -12.60 7.11 2.95
N LYS A 14 -12.75 7.76 1.79
CA LYS A 14 -13.40 9.07 1.69
C LYS A 14 -14.87 8.98 2.07
N GLU A 15 -15.58 7.97 1.58
CA GLU A 15 -16.97 7.71 1.91
C GLU A 15 -17.15 7.46 3.42
N ALA A 16 -16.31 6.62 4.02
CA ALA A 16 -16.33 6.38 5.47
C ALA A 16 -16.10 7.67 6.26
N ASN A 17 -15.17 8.51 5.81
CA ASN A 17 -14.86 9.79 6.46
C ASN A 17 -16.02 10.79 6.35
N LEU A 18 -16.71 10.84 5.21
CA LEU A 18 -17.93 11.64 5.04
C LEU A 18 -19.05 11.19 5.98
N ASN A 19 -19.13 9.90 6.28
CA ASN A 19 -20.06 9.34 7.27
C ASN A 19 -19.58 9.48 8.73
N GLY A 20 -18.50 10.24 8.98
CA GLY A 20 -18.02 10.56 10.33
C GLY A 20 -16.96 9.61 10.89
N CYS A 21 -16.48 8.63 10.11
CA CYS A 21 -15.37 7.77 10.53
C CYS A 21 -14.05 8.54 10.50
N ARG A 22 -13.19 8.38 11.51
CA ARG A 22 -11.84 8.95 11.45
C ARG A 22 -11.05 8.28 10.32
N LYS A 23 -10.46 9.07 9.43
CA LYS A 23 -9.63 8.60 8.31
C LYS A 23 -8.57 7.57 8.72
N GLU A 24 -7.97 7.72 9.90
CA GLU A 24 -6.98 6.76 10.43
C GLU A 24 -7.59 5.37 10.70
N ILE A 25 -8.82 5.31 11.22
CA ILE A 25 -9.53 4.06 11.50
C ILE A 25 -9.95 3.40 10.19
N ALA A 26 -10.59 4.14 9.29
CA ALA A 26 -10.96 3.63 7.97
C ALA A 26 -9.75 3.10 7.19
N SER A 27 -8.59 3.77 7.30
CA SER A 27 -7.34 3.28 6.69
C SER A 27 -6.90 1.94 7.29
N LYS A 28 -6.96 1.80 8.62
CA LYS A 28 -6.59 0.56 9.33
C LYS A 28 -7.51 -0.61 8.95
N ASP A 29 -8.80 -0.37 8.80
CA ASP A 29 -9.77 -1.40 8.38
C ASP A 29 -9.50 -1.90 6.95
N CYS A 30 -8.99 -1.03 6.07
CA CYS A 30 -8.48 -1.43 4.76
C CYS A 30 -7.09 -2.09 4.80
N GLY A 31 -6.48 -2.29 5.98
CA GLY A 31 -5.13 -2.83 6.13
C GLY A 31 -4.02 -1.87 5.69
N LEU A 32 -4.31 -0.57 5.60
CA LEU A 32 -3.41 0.45 5.08
C LEU A 32 -3.00 1.45 6.17
N CYS A 33 -1.76 1.91 6.12
CA CYS A 33 -1.33 3.03 6.94
C CYS A 33 -1.91 4.34 6.38
N ILE A 34 -2.32 5.28 7.24
CA ILE A 34 -2.79 6.60 6.83
C ILE A 34 -1.80 7.33 5.91
N LYS A 35 -0.49 7.19 6.16
CA LYS A 35 0.59 7.75 5.32
C LYS A 35 0.64 7.15 3.91
N THR A 36 0.11 5.94 3.72
CA THR A 36 -0.02 5.32 2.39
C THR A 36 -1.17 5.98 1.63
N ILE A 37 -2.30 6.22 2.30
CA ILE A 37 -3.47 6.89 1.70
C ILE A 37 -3.15 8.34 1.33
N GLU A 38 -2.59 9.12 2.26
CA GLU A 38 -2.19 10.52 2.02
C GLU A 38 -1.20 10.65 0.86
N ARG A 39 -0.35 9.65 0.67
CA ARG A 39 0.58 9.59 -0.45
C ARG A 39 -0.14 9.28 -1.75
N TRP A 40 -1.01 8.27 -1.76
CA TRP A 40 -1.77 7.90 -2.95
C TRP A 40 -2.74 9.00 -3.39
N GLU A 41 -3.26 9.80 -2.46
CA GLU A 41 -4.05 10.99 -2.78
C GLU A 41 -3.25 12.06 -3.54
N LYS A 42 -1.94 12.17 -3.26
CA LYS A 42 -1.04 13.09 -4.00
C LYS A 42 -0.59 12.51 -5.33
N ASN A 43 -0.29 11.21 -5.36
CA ASN A 43 0.10 10.50 -6.57
C ASN A 43 -0.26 9.02 -6.43
N LEU A 44 -1.20 8.55 -7.26
CA LEU A 44 -1.70 7.17 -7.23
C LEU A 44 -0.66 6.15 -7.73
N ILE A 45 0.35 6.63 -8.46
CA ILE A 45 1.44 5.81 -8.98
C ILE A 45 2.45 5.58 -7.85
N ASP A 46 2.57 4.31 -7.41
CA ASP A 46 3.65 3.93 -6.52
C ASP A 46 4.98 3.92 -7.30
N LEU A 47 5.76 4.99 -7.13
CA LEU A 47 7.09 5.16 -7.73
C LEU A 47 8.21 4.49 -6.93
N ARG A 48 7.89 3.66 -5.93
CA ARG A 48 8.90 2.84 -5.25
C ARG A 48 9.45 1.81 -6.21
N ASN A 49 10.56 2.17 -6.83
CA ASN A 49 11.38 1.23 -7.56
C ASN A 49 12.20 0.44 -6.53
N GLY A 50 11.98 -0.87 -6.48
CA GLY A 50 12.85 -1.79 -5.74
C GLY A 50 14.31 -1.67 -6.20
N PRO A 51 15.25 -2.32 -5.51
CA PRO A 51 16.65 -2.23 -5.88
C PRO A 51 16.83 -2.69 -7.34
N LYS A 52 17.50 -1.87 -8.16
CA LYS A 52 17.78 -2.16 -9.57
C LYS A 52 18.73 -3.34 -9.74
N THR A 53 19.47 -3.66 -8.68
CA THR A 53 20.43 -4.76 -8.61
C THR A 53 20.01 -5.72 -7.51
N ILE A 54 20.43 -6.97 -7.65
CA ILE A 54 20.26 -7.96 -6.60
C ILE A 54 21.09 -7.50 -5.39
N PRO A 55 20.49 -7.37 -4.19
CA PRO A 55 21.25 -7.05 -2.99
C PRO A 55 22.23 -8.19 -2.68
N ALA A 56 23.43 -7.85 -2.21
CA ALA A 56 24.47 -8.84 -1.88
C ALA A 56 23.99 -9.90 -0.88
N ASN A 57 23.03 -9.54 -0.03
CA ASN A 57 22.47 -10.41 1.01
C ASN A 57 21.22 -11.18 0.53
N LYS A 58 21.01 -11.32 -0.79
CA LYS A 58 19.90 -12.14 -1.29
C LYS A 58 20.19 -13.60 -0.96
N LEU A 59 19.33 -14.20 -0.15
CA LEU A 59 19.39 -15.64 0.15
C LEU A 59 19.42 -16.44 -1.15
N SER A 60 20.39 -17.34 -1.26
CA SER A 60 20.40 -18.40 -2.25
C SER A 60 19.21 -19.34 -2.02
N GLU A 61 18.85 -20.13 -3.03
CA GLU A 61 17.77 -21.11 -2.92
C GLU A 61 18.03 -22.11 -1.79
N PHE A 62 19.31 -22.49 -1.59
CA PHE A 62 19.75 -23.37 -0.52
C PHE A 62 19.56 -22.75 0.88
N GLU A 63 19.91 -21.47 1.05
CA GLU A 63 19.72 -20.78 2.32
C GLU A 63 18.25 -20.56 2.65
N ARG A 64 17.41 -20.32 1.63
CA ARG A 64 15.96 -20.15 1.81
C ARG A 64 15.25 -21.42 2.27
N GLN A 65 15.70 -22.61 1.87
CA GLN A 65 15.10 -23.88 2.30
C GLN A 65 15.47 -24.32 3.73
N LYS A 66 16.49 -23.70 4.33
CA LYS A 66 16.95 -24.00 5.70
C LYS A 66 16.27 -23.17 6.80
N LEU A 67 15.40 -22.22 6.43
CA LEU A 67 14.56 -21.42 7.34
C LEU A 67 13.16 -22.04 7.44
#